data_AF-A0A6B0R5T9-F1
#
_entry.id   AF-A0A6B0R5T9-F1
#
_cell.length_a   1.000
_cell.length_b   1.000
_cell.length_c   1.000
_cell.angle_alpha   90.00
_cell.angle_beta   90.00
_cell.angle_gamma   90.00
#
_symmetry.space_group_name_H-M   'P 1'
#
loop_
_entity.id
_entity.type
_entity.pdbx_description
1 polymer ?
#
loop_
_entity_poly.entity_id
_entity_poly.type
_entity_poly.pdbx_seq_one_letter_code
_entity_poly.pdbx_strand_id
1 'polypeptide(L)'
;MKEHVLPASKAMKMGDWKTCHSFIINEKMNGKVWDLSPEANKVRTMLVRKVQEESLWTYLFTYSSVYNSISMEMLSDMFELDPLMVHSIISKMIINEELMASWTSRRSPW
;
A
#
# COMPACT_ATOMS: atom_id res chain seq x y z
N MET A 1 0.92 -18.68 -12.90
CA MET A 1 0.12 -17.49 -12.52
C MET A 1 -0.25 -17.49 -11.03
N LYS A 2 -0.98 -18.51 -10.52
CA LYS A 2 -1.26 -18.64 -9.07
C LYS A 2 0.01 -18.67 -8.21
N GLU A 3 1.08 -19.27 -8.72
CA GLU A 3 2.40 -19.33 -8.06
C GLU A 3 3.09 -17.97 -7.88
N HIS A 4 2.68 -16.93 -8.62
CA HIS A 4 3.19 -15.56 -8.47
C HIS A 4 2.27 -14.72 -7.58
N VAL A 5 0.96 -14.92 -7.70
CA VAL A 5 -0.05 -14.15 -6.95
C VAL A 5 -0.05 -14.52 -5.45
N LEU A 6 0.15 -15.80 -5.11
CA LEU A 6 0.16 -16.23 -3.71
C LEU A 6 1.35 -15.65 -2.91
N PRO A 7 2.61 -15.70 -3.39
CA PRO A 7 3.72 -15.00 -2.74
C PRO A 7 3.55 -13.49 -2.71
N ALA A 8 3.00 -12.88 -3.78
CA ALA A 8 2.73 -11.45 -3.81
C ALA A 8 1.76 -11.02 -2.70
N SER A 9 0.65 -11.77 -2.54
CA SER A 9 -0.34 -11.51 -1.48
C SER A 9 0.26 -11.65 -0.08
N LYS A 10 1.17 -12.62 0.14
CA LYS A 10 1.89 -12.76 1.42
C LYS A 10 2.81 -11.56 1.68
N ALA A 11 3.57 -11.12 0.69
CA ALA A 11 4.46 -9.95 0.81
C ALA A 11 3.65 -8.68 1.13
N MET A 12 2.55 -8.48 0.40
CA MET A 12 1.61 -7.37 0.61
C MET A 12 1.04 -7.34 2.03
N LYS A 13 0.65 -8.50 2.59
CA LYS A 13 0.14 -8.61 3.97
C LYS A 13 1.17 -8.16 5.01
N MET A 14 2.45 -8.37 4.75
CA MET A 14 3.54 -7.94 5.63
C MET A 14 3.91 -6.45 5.45
N GLY A 15 3.29 -5.74 4.50
CA GLY A 15 3.65 -4.38 4.13
C GLY A 15 4.82 -4.28 3.15
N ASP A 16 5.35 -5.39 2.64
CA ASP A 16 6.44 -5.41 1.67
C ASP A 16 5.89 -5.29 0.24
N TRP A 17 5.56 -4.05 -0.12
CA TRP A 17 5.02 -3.73 -1.44
C TRP A 17 6.04 -3.92 -2.57
N LYS A 18 7.35 -3.77 -2.30
CA LYS A 18 8.42 -3.93 -3.29
C LYS A 18 8.54 -5.38 -3.74
N THR A 19 8.57 -6.31 -2.78
CA THR A 19 8.56 -7.73 -3.06
C THR A 19 7.25 -8.16 -3.73
N CYS A 20 6.10 -7.62 -3.29
CA CYS A 20 4.81 -7.84 -3.96
C CYS A 20 4.86 -7.42 -5.44
N HIS A 21 5.37 -6.22 -5.71
CA HIS A 21 5.55 -5.70 -7.05
C HIS A 21 6.45 -6.59 -7.90
N SER A 22 7.60 -7.04 -7.39
CA SER A 22 8.52 -7.94 -8.12
C SER A 22 7.88 -9.29 -8.49
N PHE A 23 6.94 -9.79 -7.68
CA PHE A 23 6.21 -11.02 -8.01
C PHE A 23 5.14 -10.80 -9.10
N ILE A 24 4.49 -9.64 -9.12
CA ILE A 24 3.40 -9.31 -10.05
C ILE A 24 3.92 -8.79 -11.40
N ILE A 25 4.94 -7.94 -11.36
CA ILE A 25 5.60 -7.33 -12.52
C ILE A 25 6.96 -7.99 -12.69
N ASN A 26 6.97 -9.06 -13.47
CA ASN A 26 8.18 -9.74 -13.92
C ASN A 26 8.06 -10.09 -15.41
N GLU A 27 9.18 -10.40 -16.06
CA GLU A 27 9.23 -10.70 -17.50
C GLU A 27 8.25 -11.81 -17.92
N LYS A 28 8.09 -12.84 -17.08
CA LYS A 28 7.17 -13.97 -17.33
C LYS A 28 5.69 -13.57 -17.28
N MET A 29 5.31 -12.70 -16.35
CA MET A 29 3.94 -12.19 -16.18
C MET A 29 3.64 -11.09 -17.19
N ASN A 30 4.65 -10.29 -17.54
CA ASN A 30 4.56 -9.26 -18.57
C ASN A 30 4.15 -9.86 -19.91
N GLY A 31 4.91 -10.84 -20.42
CA GLY A 31 4.61 -11.45 -21.72
C GLY A 31 3.31 -12.26 -21.77
N LYS A 32 2.79 -12.72 -20.63
CA LYS A 32 1.56 -13.54 -20.55
C LYS A 32 0.28 -12.76 -20.26
N VAL A 33 0.37 -11.60 -19.61
CA VAL A 33 -0.80 -10.89 -19.08
C VAL A 33 -0.76 -9.42 -19.46
N TRP A 34 0.34 -8.73 -19.14
CA TRP A 34 0.39 -7.27 -19.22
C TRP A 34 0.65 -6.75 -20.63
N ASP A 35 1.51 -7.42 -21.41
CA ASP A 35 1.85 -7.04 -22.80
C ASP A 35 0.72 -7.36 -23.80
N LEU A 36 -0.34 -8.06 -23.36
CA LEU A 36 -1.54 -8.26 -24.15
C LEU A 36 -2.42 -7.01 -24.23
N SER A 37 -2.19 -6.03 -23.33
CA SER A 37 -2.94 -4.78 -23.30
C SER A 37 -2.27 -3.71 -24.16
N PRO A 38 -3.02 -2.97 -25.00
CA PRO A 38 -2.47 -1.86 -25.78
C PRO A 38 -1.90 -0.73 -24.91
N GLU A 39 -2.35 -0.60 -23.65
CA GLU A 39 -1.86 0.39 -22.68
C GLU A 39 -1.02 -0.24 -21.55
N ALA A 40 -0.25 -1.30 -21.84
CA ALA A 40 0.49 -2.09 -20.85
C ALA A 40 1.30 -1.22 -19.83
N ASN A 41 1.97 -0.18 -20.30
CA ASN A 41 2.78 0.70 -19.43
C ASN A 41 1.93 1.49 -18.44
N LYS A 42 0.78 2.01 -18.87
CA LYS A 42 -0.14 2.74 -18.00
C LYS A 42 -0.77 1.82 -16.96
N VAL A 43 -1.15 0.60 -17.37
CA VAL A 43 -1.67 -0.43 -16.45
C VAL A 43 -0.62 -0.80 -15.41
N ARG A 44 0.65 -0.98 -15.80
CA ARG A 44 1.76 -1.25 -14.87
C ARG A 44 1.92 -0.13 -13.84
N THR A 45 1.98 1.12 -14.27
CA THR A 45 2.12 2.27 -13.36
C THR A 45 0.92 2.37 -12.40
N MET A 46 -0.30 2.16 -12.91
CA MET A 46 -1.50 2.15 -12.07
C MET A 46 -1.46 1.00 -11.05
N LEU A 47 -0.99 -0.17 -11.46
CA LEU A 47 -0.90 -1.36 -10.61
C LEU A 47 0.12 -1.17 -9.48
N VAL A 48 1.30 -0.60 -9.78
CA VAL A 48 2.30 -0.25 -8.76
C VAL A 48 1.67 0.64 -7.69
N ARG A 49 1.03 1.73 -8.12
CA ARG A 49 0.37 2.66 -7.22
C ARG A 49 -0.70 1.96 -6.37
N LYS A 50 -1.53 1.11 -6.98
CA LYS A 50 -2.55 0.36 -6.24
C LYS A 50 -1.96 -0.63 -5.24
N VAL A 51 -0.87 -1.31 -5.59
CA VAL A 51 -0.17 -2.20 -4.67
C VAL A 51 0.37 -1.42 -3.47
N GLN A 52 0.93 -0.23 -3.66
CA GLN A 52 1.39 0.63 -2.56
C GLN A 52 0.24 1.05 -1.65
N GLU A 53 -0.85 1.58 -2.22
CA GLU A 53 -2.04 2.05 -1.48
C GLU A 53 -2.64 0.92 -0.62
N GLU A 54 -2.85 -0.25 -1.22
CA GLU A 54 -3.46 -1.39 -0.54
C GLU A 54 -2.50 -2.08 0.44
N SER A 55 -1.18 -2.03 0.20
CA SER A 55 -0.18 -2.55 1.16
C SER A 55 -0.15 -1.68 2.42
N LEU A 56 -0.25 -0.35 2.29
CA LEU A 56 -0.36 0.56 3.43
C LEU A 56 -1.63 0.26 4.24
N TRP A 57 -2.78 0.15 3.57
CA TRP A 57 -4.04 -0.18 4.22
C TRP A 57 -3.95 -1.51 4.98
N THR A 58 -3.45 -2.56 4.32
CA THR A 58 -3.32 -3.90 4.93
C THR A 58 -2.35 -3.91 6.11
N TYR A 59 -1.25 -3.17 6.00
CA TYR A 59 -0.26 -3.05 7.06
C TYR A 59 -0.86 -2.39 8.31
N LEU A 60 -1.55 -1.26 8.16
CA LEU A 60 -2.22 -0.59 9.28
C LEU A 60 -3.36 -1.42 9.83
N PHE A 61 -4.15 -2.07 8.98
CA PHE A 61 -5.24 -2.95 9.41
C PHE A 61 -4.71 -4.11 10.28
N THR A 62 -3.56 -4.68 9.91
CA THR A 62 -2.97 -5.84 10.61
C THR A 62 -2.24 -5.43 11.89
N TYR A 63 -1.47 -4.34 11.86
CA TYR A 63 -0.51 -4.01 12.92
C TYR A 63 -0.90 -2.81 13.78
N SER A 64 -2.02 -2.12 13.49
CA SER A 64 -2.47 -0.94 14.26
C SER A 64 -2.56 -1.19 15.76
N SER A 65 -3.01 -2.37 16.18
CA SER A 65 -3.14 -2.73 17.61
C SER A 65 -1.82 -2.76 18.39
N VAL A 66 -0.68 -2.89 17.70
CA VAL A 66 0.65 -2.94 18.31
C VAL A 66 1.23 -1.54 18.53
N TYR A 67 0.74 -0.54 17.77
CA TYR A 67 1.27 0.82 17.79
C TYR A 67 0.35 1.77 18.56
N ASN A 68 0.90 2.53 19.50
CA ASN A 68 0.17 3.61 20.17
C ASN A 68 0.16 4.92 19.36
N SER A 69 1.19 5.16 18.54
CA SER A 69 1.32 6.34 17.68
C SER A 69 2.23 6.04 16.49
N ILE A 70 1.90 6.55 15.31
CA ILE A 70 2.68 6.37 14.08
C ILE A 70 2.80 7.72 13.36
N SER A 71 3.99 8.04 12.84
CA SER A 71 4.23 9.24 12.03
C SER A 71 3.74 9.05 10.60
N MET A 72 3.12 10.09 10.02
CA MET A 72 2.68 10.08 8.63
C MET A 72 3.87 10.11 7.67
N GLU A 73 4.90 10.87 8.01
CA GLU A 73 6.13 11.00 7.25
C GLU A 73 6.80 9.63 7.11
N MET A 74 6.90 8.87 8.21
CA MET A 74 7.41 7.50 8.19
C MET A 74 6.62 6.59 7.25
N LEU A 75 5.28 6.68 7.26
CA LEU A 75 4.43 5.87 6.37
C LEU A 75 4.56 6.30 4.90
N SER A 76 4.67 7.60 4.64
CA SER A 76 4.91 8.16 3.31
C SER A 76 6.23 7.66 2.73
N ASP A 77 7.31 7.70 3.50
CA ASP A 77 8.63 7.21 3.10
C ASP A 77 8.63 5.68 2.90
N MET A 78 8.00 4.93 3.82
CA MET A 78 8.00 3.47 3.78
C MET A 78 7.26 2.90 2.56
N PHE A 79 6.12 3.50 2.19
CA PHE A 79 5.31 3.07 1.06
C PHE A 79 5.59 3.84 -0.24
N GLU A 80 6.49 4.84 -0.20
CA GLU A 80 6.81 5.74 -1.32
C GLU A 80 5.54 6.39 -1.91
N LEU A 81 4.66 6.87 -1.02
CA LEU A 81 3.39 7.53 -1.35
C LEU A 81 3.40 8.98 -0.91
N ASP A 82 2.72 9.85 -1.67
CA ASP A 82 2.55 11.25 -1.30
C ASP A 82 1.84 11.39 0.06
N PRO A 83 2.28 12.31 0.95
CA PRO A 83 1.67 12.49 2.28
C PRO A 83 0.16 12.77 2.24
N LEU A 84 -0.34 13.48 1.22
CA LEU A 84 -1.78 13.74 1.06
C LEU A 84 -2.53 12.45 0.75
N MET A 85 -1.91 11.54 0.00
CA MET A 85 -2.50 10.23 -0.31
C MET A 85 -2.56 9.36 0.95
N VAL A 86 -1.48 9.32 1.73
CA VAL A 86 -1.42 8.61 3.02
C VAL A 86 -2.49 9.14 3.98
N HIS A 87 -2.58 10.46 4.14
CA HIS A 87 -3.63 11.10 4.95
C HIS A 87 -5.03 10.69 4.48
N SER A 88 -5.29 10.70 3.17
CA SER A 88 -6.59 10.33 2.61
C SER A 88 -6.96 8.87 2.90
N ILE A 89 -6.02 7.94 2.73
CA ILE A 89 -6.24 6.50 2.99
C ILE A 89 -6.56 6.28 4.46
N ILE A 90 -5.73 6.79 5.36
CA ILE A 90 -5.89 6.60 6.80
C ILE A 90 -7.17 7.28 7.29
N SER A 91 -7.50 8.47 6.79
CA SER A 91 -8.76 9.13 7.14
C SER A 91 -9.98 8.31 6.73
N LYS A 92 -9.95 7.70 5.55
CA LYS A 92 -11.02 6.79 5.10
C LYS A 92 -11.14 5.56 6.00
N MET A 93 -10.02 4.96 6.41
CA MET A 93 -10.03 3.84 7.35
C MET A 93 -10.65 4.20 8.69
N ILE A 94 -10.33 5.39 9.22
CA ILE A 94 -10.90 5.89 10.47
C ILE A 94 -12.42 6.11 10.33
N ILE A 95 -12.85 6.76 9.25
CA ILE A 95 -14.28 7.04 8.99
C ILE A 95 -15.08 5.74 8.80
N ASN A 96 -14.49 4.73 8.17
CA ASN A 96 -15.09 3.42 7.96
C ASN A 96 -15.04 2.52 9.21
N GLU A 97 -14.52 3.03 10.34
CA GLU A 97 -14.33 2.27 11.59
C GLU A 97 -13.39 1.05 11.44
N GLU A 98 -12.58 1.01 10.39
CA GLU A 98 -11.54 -0.02 10.16
C GLU A 98 -10.31 0.21 11.05
N LEU A 99 -10.11 1.47 11.48
CA LEU A 99 -8.99 1.88 12.31
C LEU A 99 -9.49 2.76 13.46
N MET A 100 -9.36 2.27 14.69
CA MET A 100 -9.64 3.05 15.91
C MET A 100 -8.48 3.99 16.23
N ALA A 101 -8.32 5.04 15.43
CA ALA A 101 -7.26 6.04 15.58
C ALA A 101 -7.80 7.47 15.39
N SER A 102 -7.02 8.45 15.83
CA SER A 102 -7.31 9.86 15.60
C SER A 102 -6.06 10.60 15.14
N TRP A 103 -6.27 11.65 14.34
CA TRP A 103 -5.19 12.52 13.93
C TRP A 103 -4.78 13.43 15.09
N THR A 104 -3.52 13.31 15.51
CA THR A 104 -2.94 14.27 16.45
C THR A 104 -2.37 15.43 15.65
N SER A 105 -3.14 16.50 15.48
CA SER A 105 -2.56 17.79 15.10
C SER A 105 -1.84 18.31 16.33
N ARG A 106 -0.50 18.28 16.34
CA ARG A 106 0.28 18.89 17.43
C ARG A 106 0.18 20.42 17.30
N ARG A 107 -0.98 20.99 17.68
CA ARG A 107 -1.15 22.38 18.08
C ARG A 107 -1.39 22.43 19.58
N SER A 108 -0.32 22.33 20.35
CA SER A 108 -0.32 22.76 21.75
C SER A 108 1.07 23.28 22.13
N PRO A 109 1.28 24.61 22.13
CA PRO A 109 2.32 25.25 22.91
C PRO A 109 1.82 25.69 24.30
N TRP A 110 0.69 25.16 24.78
CA TRP A 110 0.08 25.48 26.08
C TRP A 110 -0.28 24.20 26.83
#